data_AF-A0AAW9RCH9-F1
#
_entry.id   AF-A0AAW9RCH9-F1
#
_cell.length_a   1.000
_cell.length_b   1.000
_cell.length_c   1.000
_cell.angle_alpha   90.00
_cell.angle_beta   90.00
_cell.angle_gamma   90.00
#
_symmetry.space_group_name_H-M   'P 1'
#
loop_
_entity.id
_entity.type
_entity.pdbx_description
1 polymer ?
#
loop_
_entity_poly.entity_id
_entity_poly.type
_entity_poly.pdbx_seq_one_letter_code
_entity_poly.pdbx_strand_id
1 'polypeptide(L)'
;MTKTFILGIGAQRTGSTWLHAQLRKNRSINMGLCKEYHVFDVLFTPYLPNYRRGLTEKINRGREAGEQVARELKLRSFLEDPGNYFNYFHDLYERNAQTQAVGDFTPSYSMLDADAFRFIRSGLNERGFRVRVIFMMRDPVERVWSMFHQAAKVRKALESNQKRVATLVTFTNPEASMRTRYDRTIAELEKVFPPDDIFYDFYERFFTPGSYSNLGRFLDMELENPDFATVRNKSLEKSEVPPDLAKQAARHYAQTYRFIRHRFGEQMVDLWPGYRDPPRQSPPAVPGSVAGIRTGRRLHPDTSRSAFCSRGRRPRKFSDSPRRTACALARRNTTPPAGRSFVGLA
;
A
#
# COMPACT_ATOMS: atom_id res chain seq x y z
N MET A 1 2.39 -4.71 24.43
CA MET A 1 1.70 -4.06 23.30
C MET A 1 2.16 -4.71 22.01
N THR A 2 1.32 -4.79 20.99
CA THR A 2 1.70 -5.33 19.67
C THR A 2 2.43 -4.25 18.88
N LYS A 3 3.55 -4.58 18.23
CA LYS A 3 4.33 -3.61 17.44
C LYS A 3 3.53 -3.24 16.19
N THR A 4 3.40 -1.96 15.84
CA THR A 4 2.68 -1.57 14.60
C THR A 4 3.66 -1.34 13.46
N PHE A 5 3.38 -1.92 12.28
CA PHE A 5 4.05 -1.58 11.03
C PHE A 5 3.07 -0.89 10.08
N ILE A 6 3.36 0.35 9.68
CA ILE A 6 2.53 1.13 8.76
C ILE A 6 3.03 0.91 7.32
N LEU A 7 2.23 0.23 6.50
CA LEU A 7 2.55 -0.06 5.11
C LEU A 7 1.74 0.84 4.16
N GLY A 8 2.32 1.97 3.76
CA GLY A 8 1.70 2.92 2.84
C GLY A 8 1.93 2.55 1.37
N ILE A 9 1.00 1.77 0.79
CA ILE A 9 1.24 1.13 -0.52
C ILE A 9 0.98 2.03 -1.74
N GLY A 10 0.43 3.22 -1.54
CA GLY A 10 0.13 4.19 -2.61
C GLY A 10 -1.36 4.56 -2.66
N ALA A 11 -1.94 4.83 -3.82
CA ALA A 11 -1.31 4.87 -5.15
C ALA A 11 -0.31 6.04 -5.32
N GLN A 12 0.40 6.10 -6.43
CA GLN A 12 1.25 7.26 -6.73
C GLN A 12 0.39 8.51 -7.01
N ARG A 13 0.82 9.68 -6.50
CA ARG A 13 0.15 11.00 -6.58
C ARG A 13 -1.12 11.19 -5.72
N THR A 14 -1.33 10.35 -4.72
CA THR A 14 -2.50 10.40 -3.81
C THR A 14 -2.21 11.01 -2.43
N GLY A 15 -1.16 11.84 -2.30
CA GLY A 15 -0.85 12.56 -1.04
C GLY A 15 0.13 11.86 -0.09
N SER A 16 0.62 10.66 -0.43
CA SER A 16 1.53 9.86 0.42
C SER A 16 2.79 10.58 0.93
N THR A 17 3.32 11.59 0.23
CA THR A 17 4.44 12.42 0.74
C THR A 17 4.03 13.42 1.82
N TRP A 18 2.79 13.93 1.79
CA TRP A 18 2.24 14.72 2.89
C TRP A 18 2.01 13.82 4.09
N LEU A 19 1.32 12.69 3.89
CA LEU A 19 0.99 11.79 5.00
C LEU A 19 2.24 11.25 5.71
N HIS A 20 3.22 10.74 4.97
CA HIS A 20 4.52 10.33 5.52
C HIS A 20 5.22 11.47 6.30
N ALA A 21 5.06 12.73 5.86
CA ALA A 21 5.66 13.87 6.55
C ALA A 21 4.93 14.24 7.85
N GLN A 22 3.60 14.10 7.93
CA GLN A 22 2.87 14.31 9.19
C GLN A 22 3.13 13.15 10.16
N LEU A 23 3.13 11.90 9.68
CA LEU A 23 3.43 10.73 10.52
C LEU A 23 4.83 10.84 11.16
N ARG A 24 5.83 11.37 10.43
CA ARG A 24 7.19 11.62 10.96
C ARG A 24 7.32 12.72 12.02
N LYS A 25 6.28 13.51 12.30
CA LYS A 25 6.31 14.48 13.41
C LYS A 25 6.18 13.78 14.76
N ASN A 26 5.26 12.80 14.82
CA ASN A 26 4.98 11.96 15.98
C ASN A 26 6.24 11.28 16.51
N ARG A 27 6.63 11.61 17.75
CA ARG A 27 7.76 10.98 18.44
C ARG A 27 7.65 9.45 18.56
N SER A 28 6.43 8.92 18.56
CA SER A 28 6.13 7.49 18.62
C SER A 28 6.18 6.75 17.28
N ILE A 29 6.43 7.45 16.16
CA ILE A 29 6.47 6.86 14.81
C ILE A 29 7.83 7.07 14.16
N ASN A 30 8.52 5.98 13.84
CA ASN A 30 9.80 6.02 13.15
C ASN A 30 9.70 5.46 11.72
N MET A 31 9.55 6.37 10.74
CA MET A 31 9.51 6.03 9.30
C MET A 31 10.91 5.76 8.69
N GLY A 32 11.94 5.57 9.53
CA GLY A 32 13.25 5.12 9.09
C GLY A 32 14.03 6.11 8.22
N LEU A 33 14.83 5.54 7.30
CA LEU A 33 15.93 6.22 6.61
C LEU A 33 15.50 7.02 5.37
N CYS A 34 14.37 6.68 4.74
CA CYS A 34 13.82 7.42 3.60
C CYS A 34 12.32 7.18 3.43
N LYS A 35 11.70 7.99 2.55
CA LYS A 35 10.44 7.60 1.91
C LYS A 35 10.76 6.79 0.66
N GLU A 36 9.88 5.87 0.27
CA GLU A 36 9.96 5.06 -0.96
C GLU A 36 11.21 4.14 -0.96
N TYR A 37 11.18 3.07 -0.16
CA TYR A 37 12.29 2.10 -0.05
C TYR A 37 12.51 1.27 -1.32
N HIS A 38 11.43 1.03 -2.06
CA HIS A 38 11.41 0.32 -3.35
C HIS A 38 12.01 -1.10 -3.30
N VAL A 39 11.70 -1.87 -2.25
CA VAL A 39 12.18 -3.26 -2.13
C VAL A 39 11.28 -4.18 -2.94
N PHE A 40 9.99 -4.23 -2.61
CA PHE A 40 9.10 -5.26 -3.12
C PHE A 40 8.58 -5.00 -4.54
N ASP A 41 8.43 -3.74 -4.95
CA ASP A 41 8.06 -3.41 -6.34
C ASP A 41 9.19 -3.71 -7.33
N VAL A 42 10.44 -3.66 -6.89
CA VAL A 42 11.63 -4.05 -7.68
C VAL A 42 11.83 -5.58 -7.70
N LEU A 43 11.39 -6.30 -6.66
CA LEU A 43 11.50 -7.76 -6.58
C LEU A 43 10.34 -8.49 -7.27
N PHE A 44 9.11 -7.98 -7.14
CA PHE A 44 7.89 -8.68 -7.54
C PHE A 44 7.15 -8.01 -8.72
N THR A 45 7.71 -6.98 -9.36
CA THR A 45 7.07 -6.37 -10.55
C THR A 45 8.07 -6.07 -11.68
N PRO A 46 7.65 -6.18 -12.95
CA PRO A 46 8.50 -5.87 -14.11
C PRO A 46 8.60 -4.36 -14.39
N TYR A 47 7.97 -3.48 -13.59
CA TYR A 47 7.84 -2.06 -13.90
C TYR A 47 9.05 -1.19 -13.48
N LEU A 48 10.02 -1.74 -12.73
CA LEU A 48 11.20 -1.01 -12.25
C LEU A 48 12.55 -1.66 -12.65
N PRO A 49 12.73 -2.10 -13.93
CA PRO A 49 13.90 -2.90 -14.33
C PRO A 49 15.23 -2.15 -14.15
N ASN A 50 15.19 -0.81 -14.28
CA ASN A 50 16.38 0.04 -14.16
C ASN A 50 16.71 0.46 -12.71
N TYR A 51 15.91 0.09 -11.69
CA TYR A 51 16.12 0.56 -10.32
C TYR A 51 17.46 0.07 -9.74
N ARG A 52 17.77 -1.23 -9.88
CA ARG A 52 19.05 -1.80 -9.42
C ARG A 52 20.25 -1.09 -10.07
N ARG A 53 20.20 -0.83 -11.38
CA ARG A 53 21.27 -0.10 -12.10
C ARG A 53 21.41 1.33 -11.59
N GLY A 54 20.30 2.07 -11.49
CA GLY A 54 20.30 3.45 -10.99
C GLY A 54 20.75 3.57 -9.52
N LEU A 55 20.56 2.53 -8.71
CA LEU A 55 21.10 2.44 -7.36
C LEU A 55 22.63 2.25 -7.39
N THR A 56 23.14 1.31 -8.19
CA THR A 56 24.59 1.11 -8.38
C THR A 56 25.28 2.38 -8.93
N GLU A 57 24.68 3.07 -9.90
CA GLU A 57 25.18 4.35 -10.44
C GLU A 57 25.27 5.45 -9.37
N LYS A 58 24.35 5.48 -8.40
CA LYS A 58 24.46 6.40 -7.24
C LYS A 58 25.56 5.95 -6.28
N ILE A 59 25.70 4.65 -6.05
CA ILE A 59 26.73 4.09 -5.16
C ILE A 59 28.15 4.33 -5.68
N ASN A 60 28.34 4.35 -7.00
CA ASN A 60 29.63 4.63 -7.61
C ASN A 60 29.96 6.13 -7.54
N ARG A 61 29.05 6.99 -8.02
CA ARG A 61 29.23 8.46 -7.97
C ARG A 61 29.44 9.00 -6.55
N GLY A 62 28.73 8.47 -5.55
CA GLY A 62 28.91 8.91 -4.17
C GLY A 62 30.29 8.58 -3.61
N ARG A 63 30.91 7.47 -4.05
CA ARG A 63 32.30 7.12 -3.70
C ARG A 63 33.31 8.02 -4.39
N GLU A 64 33.06 8.40 -5.65
CA GLU A 64 33.87 9.34 -6.41
C GLU A 64 33.79 10.78 -5.85
N ALA A 65 32.64 11.17 -5.29
CA ALA A 65 32.39 12.49 -4.72
C ALA A 65 32.77 12.65 -3.23
N GLY A 66 33.26 11.60 -2.57
CA GLY A 66 33.62 11.63 -1.15
C GLY A 66 32.43 11.69 -0.17
N GLU A 67 31.19 11.44 -0.65
CA GLU A 67 29.97 11.54 0.16
C GLU A 67 29.51 10.21 0.77
N GLN A 68 28.71 10.26 1.84
CA GLN A 68 28.33 9.06 2.59
C GLN A 68 27.19 8.25 1.95
N VAL A 69 27.58 7.24 1.18
CA VAL A 69 26.73 6.28 0.44
C VAL A 69 25.93 5.28 1.32
N ALA A 70 25.87 5.50 2.64
CA ALA A 70 25.35 4.52 3.59
C ALA A 70 23.88 4.13 3.35
N ARG A 71 23.03 5.09 2.93
CA ARG A 71 21.62 4.83 2.57
C ARG A 71 21.51 3.88 1.38
N GLU A 72 22.19 4.20 0.29
CA GLU A 72 22.09 3.46 -0.97
C GLU A 72 22.64 2.04 -0.82
N LEU A 73 23.72 1.86 -0.05
CA LEU A 73 24.24 0.55 0.34
C LEU A 73 23.21 -0.25 1.16
N LYS A 74 22.53 0.39 2.13
CA LYS A 74 21.49 -0.26 2.93
C LYS A 74 20.28 -0.67 2.07
N LEU A 75 19.82 0.20 1.16
CA LEU A 75 18.77 -0.14 0.18
C LEU A 75 19.20 -1.28 -0.75
N ARG A 76 20.47 -1.35 -1.14
CA ARG A 76 20.99 -2.48 -1.94
C ARG A 76 20.93 -3.78 -1.17
N SER A 77 21.32 -3.77 0.12
CA SER A 77 21.26 -4.96 0.99
C SER A 77 19.84 -5.53 1.15
N PHE A 78 18.80 -4.70 1.05
CA PHE A 78 17.40 -5.13 1.08
C PHE A 78 16.94 -5.81 -0.23
N LEU A 79 17.55 -5.44 -1.35
CA LEU A 79 17.31 -6.04 -2.67
C LEU A 79 18.18 -7.29 -2.92
N GLU A 80 19.26 -7.44 -2.17
CA GLU A 80 20.11 -8.63 -2.13
C GLU A 80 19.50 -9.70 -1.20
N ASP A 81 19.07 -9.30 0.00
CA ASP A 81 18.34 -10.15 0.95
C ASP A 81 17.23 -9.34 1.67
N PRO A 82 15.94 -9.62 1.40
CA PRO A 82 14.81 -8.97 2.09
C PRO A 82 14.77 -9.21 3.61
N GLY A 83 15.45 -10.23 4.14
CA GLY A 83 15.65 -10.41 5.57
C GLY A 83 16.25 -9.17 6.24
N ASN A 84 17.17 -8.49 5.54
CA ASN A 84 17.76 -7.23 6.01
C ASN A 84 16.74 -6.10 6.16
N TYR A 85 15.69 -6.06 5.33
CA TYR A 85 14.62 -5.05 5.43
C TYR A 85 13.77 -5.28 6.69
N PHE A 86 13.34 -6.52 6.92
CA PHE A 86 12.52 -6.86 8.07
C PHE A 86 13.29 -6.67 9.38
N ASN A 87 14.55 -7.09 9.43
CA ASN A 87 15.43 -6.91 10.59
C ASN A 87 15.72 -5.41 10.82
N TYR A 88 15.98 -4.63 9.76
CA TYR A 88 16.18 -3.18 9.90
C TYR A 88 14.99 -2.47 10.58
N PHE A 89 13.75 -2.82 10.22
CA PHE A 89 12.57 -2.22 10.82
C PHE A 89 12.29 -2.73 12.24
N HIS A 90 12.65 -3.99 12.55
CA HIS A 90 12.67 -4.50 13.92
C HIS A 90 13.66 -3.72 14.79
N ASP A 91 14.93 -3.61 14.37
CA ASP A 91 15.95 -2.82 15.06
C ASP A 91 15.53 -1.36 15.26
N LEU A 92 14.85 -0.78 14.26
CA LEU A 92 14.38 0.60 14.29
C LEU A 92 13.32 0.83 15.38
N TYR A 93 12.47 -0.18 15.63
CA TYR A 93 11.48 -0.17 16.70
C TYR A 93 12.17 -0.33 18.07
N GLU A 94 13.05 -1.32 18.23
CA GLU A 94 13.69 -1.63 19.52
C GLU A 94 14.64 -0.52 20.03
N ARG A 95 15.21 0.30 19.13
CA ARG A 95 16.17 1.37 19.49
C ARG A 95 15.62 2.47 20.40
N ASN A 96 14.30 2.64 20.50
CA ASN A 96 13.69 3.67 21.35
C ASN A 96 12.37 3.16 21.91
N ALA A 97 12.29 3.04 23.24
CA ALA A 97 11.10 2.58 23.97
C ALA A 97 9.84 3.44 23.78
N GLN A 98 9.96 4.67 23.25
CA GLN A 98 8.83 5.51 22.86
C GLN A 98 8.22 5.12 21.50
N THR A 99 8.92 4.30 20.69
CA THR A 99 8.45 3.88 19.37
C THR A 99 7.30 2.89 19.51
N GLN A 100 6.14 3.26 18.97
CA GLN A 100 4.94 2.43 18.90
C GLN A 100 4.69 1.93 17.47
N ALA A 101 5.17 2.66 16.46
CA ALA A 101 5.10 2.24 15.08
C ALA A 101 6.36 2.56 14.28
N VAL A 102 6.63 1.73 13.27
CA VAL A 102 7.57 1.99 12.17
C VAL A 102 6.85 1.82 10.84
N GLY A 103 7.45 2.18 9.70
CA GLY A 103 6.77 1.95 8.43
C GLY A 103 7.51 2.34 7.16
N ASP A 104 6.97 1.85 6.05
CA ASP A 104 7.43 2.08 4.67
C ASP A 104 6.28 2.66 3.85
N PHE A 105 6.56 3.74 3.12
CA PHE A 105 5.62 4.38 2.19
C PHE A 105 6.22 4.34 0.79
N THR A 106 6.01 3.25 0.06
CA THR A 106 6.33 3.11 -1.37
C THR A 106 5.06 3.04 -2.20
N PRO A 107 4.66 4.12 -2.91
CA PRO A 107 3.42 4.18 -3.67
C PRO A 107 3.32 3.28 -4.90
N SER A 108 4.37 2.51 -5.21
CA SER A 108 4.36 1.43 -6.19
C SER A 108 3.81 0.11 -5.66
N TYR A 109 3.76 -0.07 -4.33
CA TYR A 109 3.30 -1.34 -3.77
C TYR A 109 1.82 -1.62 -4.11
N SER A 110 1.06 -0.63 -4.59
CA SER A 110 -0.25 -0.81 -5.23
C SER A 110 -0.25 -1.72 -6.47
N MET A 111 0.92 -2.00 -7.07
CA MET A 111 1.10 -2.94 -8.18
C MET A 111 1.42 -4.38 -7.72
N LEU A 112 1.67 -4.61 -6.44
CA LEU A 112 1.99 -5.94 -5.89
C LEU A 112 0.76 -6.84 -5.84
N ASP A 113 0.97 -8.13 -6.04
CA ASP A 113 -0.07 -9.16 -5.98
C ASP A 113 -0.21 -9.82 -4.60
N ALA A 114 -1.15 -10.77 -4.56
CA ALA A 114 -1.32 -11.83 -3.58
C ALA A 114 -0.04 -12.27 -2.84
N ASP A 115 0.93 -12.71 -3.61
CA ASP A 115 2.10 -13.43 -3.12
C ASP A 115 3.16 -12.48 -2.59
N ALA A 116 3.38 -11.35 -3.27
CA ALA A 116 4.21 -10.28 -2.75
C ALA A 116 3.67 -9.72 -1.42
N PHE A 117 2.35 -9.50 -1.30
CA PHE A 117 1.75 -9.06 -0.05
C PHE A 117 1.85 -10.14 1.06
N ARG A 118 1.68 -11.43 0.73
CA ARG A 118 1.92 -12.54 1.68
C ARG A 118 3.35 -12.53 2.18
N PHE A 119 4.34 -12.39 1.29
CA PHE A 119 5.76 -12.33 1.65
C PHE A 119 6.06 -11.19 2.63
N ILE A 120 5.56 -9.98 2.35
CA ILE A 120 5.70 -8.81 3.23
C ILE A 120 5.05 -9.07 4.59
N ARG A 121 3.80 -9.56 4.60
CA ARG A 121 3.04 -9.81 5.82
C ARG A 121 3.73 -10.86 6.72
N SER A 122 4.16 -11.99 6.15
CA SER A 122 4.85 -13.04 6.91
C SER A 122 6.16 -12.54 7.50
N GLY A 123 7.02 -11.90 6.69
CA GLY A 123 8.31 -11.38 7.15
C GLY A 123 8.18 -10.37 8.29
N LEU A 124 7.18 -9.49 8.25
CA LEU A 124 6.88 -8.53 9.32
C LEU A 124 6.25 -9.21 10.56
N ASN A 125 5.29 -10.11 10.38
CA ASN A 125 4.66 -10.86 11.48
C ASN A 125 5.71 -11.65 12.28
N GLU A 126 6.68 -12.29 11.62
CA GLU A 126 7.80 -13.00 12.24
C GLU A 126 8.65 -12.12 13.18
N ARG A 127 8.68 -10.79 12.97
CA ARG A 127 9.39 -9.82 13.83
C ARG A 127 8.49 -9.21 14.92
N GLY A 128 7.26 -9.71 15.04
CA GLY A 128 6.27 -9.30 16.03
C GLY A 128 5.40 -8.11 15.61
N PHE A 129 5.39 -7.73 14.33
CA PHE A 129 4.58 -6.61 13.84
C PHE A 129 3.16 -7.02 13.45
N ARG A 130 2.18 -6.22 13.84
CA ARG A 130 0.88 -6.13 13.18
C ARG A 130 1.00 -5.14 12.02
N VAL A 131 0.74 -5.59 10.80
CA VAL A 131 0.81 -4.75 9.60
C VAL A 131 -0.50 -4.00 9.42
N ARG A 132 -0.45 -2.66 9.47
CA ARG A 132 -1.55 -1.74 9.18
C ARG A 132 -1.32 -1.13 7.80
N VAL A 133 -2.11 -1.55 6.81
CA VAL A 133 -1.98 -1.12 5.41
C VAL A 133 -2.76 0.17 5.18
N ILE A 134 -2.14 1.13 4.49
CA ILE A 134 -2.80 2.37 4.05
C ILE A 134 -2.79 2.43 2.53
N PHE A 135 -3.98 2.52 1.92
CA PHE A 135 -4.16 2.71 0.49
C PHE A 135 -5.04 3.94 0.21
N MET A 136 -4.38 5.01 -0.23
CA MET A 136 -5.01 6.26 -0.65
C MET A 136 -5.23 6.27 -2.17
N MET A 137 -6.47 6.51 -2.59
CA MET A 137 -6.85 6.64 -4.00
C MET A 137 -7.00 8.11 -4.40
N ARG A 138 -7.13 8.38 -5.71
CA ARG A 138 -7.42 9.68 -6.31
C ARG A 138 -8.17 9.42 -7.62
N ASP A 139 -8.90 10.38 -8.16
CA ASP A 139 -9.48 10.26 -9.50
C ASP A 139 -8.42 9.72 -10.51
N PRO A 140 -8.71 8.61 -11.23
CA PRO A 140 -7.83 7.99 -12.22
C PRO A 140 -7.17 8.94 -13.23
N VAL A 141 -7.91 9.91 -13.76
CA VAL A 141 -7.42 10.85 -14.79
C VAL A 141 -6.52 11.88 -14.13
N GLU A 142 -6.98 12.50 -13.07
CA GLU A 142 -6.24 13.46 -12.24
C GLU A 142 -4.93 12.88 -11.68
N ARG A 143 -4.92 11.60 -11.31
CA ARG A 143 -3.73 10.89 -10.82
C ARG A 143 -2.63 10.83 -11.87
N VAL A 144 -2.98 10.44 -13.11
CA VAL A 144 -2.02 10.40 -14.22
C VAL A 144 -1.61 11.81 -14.62
N TRP A 145 -2.54 12.76 -14.70
CA TRP A 145 -2.25 14.15 -15.03
C TRP A 145 -1.24 14.76 -14.06
N SER A 146 -1.44 14.54 -12.76
CA SER A 146 -0.52 14.95 -11.70
C SER A 146 0.85 14.26 -11.78
N MET A 147 0.91 13.01 -12.31
CA MET A 147 2.17 12.29 -12.58
C MET A 147 2.89 12.86 -13.80
N PHE A 148 2.16 13.27 -14.84
CA PHE A 148 2.73 13.95 -16.00
C PHE A 148 3.30 15.31 -15.58
N HIS A 149 2.56 16.14 -14.85
CA HIS A 149 3.04 17.43 -14.32
C HIS A 149 3.87 17.32 -13.02
N GLN A 150 4.61 16.21 -12.84
CA GLN A 150 5.56 16.08 -11.74
C GLN A 150 6.75 17.03 -11.95
N ALA A 151 7.02 17.90 -10.97
CA ALA A 151 8.02 18.98 -11.07
C ALA A 151 9.41 18.54 -11.56
N ALA A 152 9.90 17.37 -11.13
CA ALA A 152 11.19 16.83 -11.60
C ALA A 152 11.19 16.45 -13.09
N LYS A 153 10.07 15.91 -13.61
CA LYS A 153 9.91 15.59 -15.04
C LYS A 153 9.76 16.86 -15.88
N VAL A 154 9.09 17.88 -15.35
CA VAL A 154 8.98 19.21 -15.98
C VAL A 154 10.35 19.87 -16.05
N ARG A 155 11.10 19.96 -14.94
CA ARG A 155 12.45 20.54 -14.90
C ARG A 155 13.41 19.87 -15.88
N LYS A 156 13.53 18.54 -15.83
CA LYS A 156 14.39 17.78 -16.76
C LYS A 156 14.06 18.07 -18.23
N ALA A 157 12.78 18.19 -18.58
CA ALA A 157 12.39 18.49 -19.96
C ALA A 157 12.72 19.92 -20.36
N LEU A 158 12.54 20.91 -19.47
CA LEU A 158 12.98 22.30 -19.71
C LEU A 158 14.51 22.37 -19.89
N GLU A 159 15.28 21.72 -19.02
CA GLU A 159 16.73 21.58 -19.12
C GLU A 159 17.19 20.92 -20.43
N SER A 160 16.36 20.01 -20.98
CA SER A 160 16.64 19.31 -22.26
C SER A 160 15.96 19.96 -23.48
N ASN A 161 15.37 21.15 -23.33
CA ASN A 161 14.53 21.83 -24.33
C ASN A 161 13.45 20.93 -24.99
N GLN A 162 12.92 19.95 -24.25
CA GLN A 162 12.00 18.93 -24.75
C GLN A 162 10.54 19.38 -24.56
N LYS A 163 9.84 19.67 -25.66
CA LYS A 163 8.38 19.93 -25.61
C LYS A 163 7.65 18.70 -25.09
N ARG A 164 6.77 18.90 -24.10
CA ARG A 164 5.94 17.86 -23.50
C ARG A 164 4.50 18.04 -23.95
N VAL A 165 3.91 17.02 -24.55
CA VAL A 165 2.50 16.98 -24.91
C VAL A 165 1.89 15.73 -24.30
N ALA A 166 0.79 15.87 -23.56
CA ALA A 166 0.05 14.74 -23.05
C ALA A 166 -0.86 14.17 -24.15
N THR A 167 -0.86 12.85 -24.29
CA THR A 167 -1.66 12.09 -25.26
C THR A 167 -2.34 10.93 -24.55
N LEU A 168 -3.26 10.21 -25.21
CA LEU A 168 -3.93 9.06 -24.57
C LEU A 168 -2.93 8.02 -24.05
N VAL A 169 -1.81 7.79 -24.75
CA VAL A 169 -0.71 6.90 -24.33
C VAL A 169 -0.11 7.32 -22.97
N THR A 170 -0.12 8.61 -22.64
CA THR A 170 0.29 9.12 -21.31
C THR A 170 -0.58 8.54 -20.18
N PHE A 171 -1.87 8.30 -20.47
CA PHE A 171 -2.84 7.75 -19.53
C PHE A 171 -2.94 6.23 -19.58
N THR A 172 -2.74 5.61 -20.76
CA THR A 172 -3.02 4.19 -20.96
C THR A 172 -1.80 3.27 -20.91
N ASN A 173 -0.57 3.79 -20.92
CA ASN A 173 0.64 2.97 -20.83
C ASN A 173 0.63 2.00 -19.63
N PRO A 174 1.35 0.85 -19.69
CA PRO A 174 1.22 -0.22 -18.71
C PRO A 174 1.45 0.21 -17.25
N GLU A 175 2.43 1.07 -16.97
CA GLU A 175 2.72 1.54 -15.62
C GLU A 175 1.62 2.49 -15.10
N ALA A 176 1.17 3.43 -15.94
CA ALA A 176 0.06 4.32 -15.61
C ALA A 176 -1.23 3.54 -15.35
N SER A 177 -1.53 2.55 -16.21
CA SER A 177 -2.68 1.66 -16.05
C SER A 177 -2.60 0.84 -14.78
N MET A 178 -1.48 0.16 -14.52
CA MET A 178 -1.33 -0.72 -13.36
C MET A 178 -1.46 0.03 -12.02
N ARG A 179 -0.90 1.24 -11.92
CA ARG A 179 -1.04 2.12 -10.73
C ARG A 179 -2.45 2.70 -10.54
N THR A 180 -3.39 2.43 -11.45
CA THR A 180 -4.77 2.97 -11.47
C THR A 180 -5.84 1.86 -11.44
N ARG A 181 -5.45 0.58 -11.50
CA ARG A 181 -6.33 -0.58 -11.34
C ARG A 181 -6.66 -0.85 -9.86
N TYR A 182 -7.37 0.09 -9.24
CA TYR A 182 -7.75 0.02 -7.82
C TYR A 182 -8.64 -1.18 -7.51
N ASP A 183 -9.46 -1.60 -8.48
CA ASP A 183 -10.23 -2.85 -8.46
C ASP A 183 -9.33 -4.06 -8.21
N ARG A 184 -8.19 -4.12 -8.91
CA ARG A 184 -7.19 -5.17 -8.71
C ARG A 184 -6.43 -4.95 -7.40
N THR A 185 -5.93 -3.74 -7.10
CA THR A 185 -5.15 -3.48 -5.88
C THR A 185 -5.93 -3.84 -4.61
N ILE A 186 -7.22 -3.49 -4.54
CA ILE A 186 -8.09 -3.83 -3.41
C ILE A 186 -8.30 -5.35 -3.31
N ALA A 187 -8.59 -6.01 -4.43
CA ALA A 187 -8.76 -7.46 -4.46
C ALA A 187 -7.48 -8.23 -4.06
N GLU A 188 -6.28 -7.75 -4.39
CA GLU A 188 -5.03 -8.38 -3.94
C GLU A 188 -4.76 -8.12 -2.45
N LEU A 189 -5.13 -6.96 -1.90
CA LEU A 189 -5.03 -6.68 -0.47
C LEU A 189 -5.99 -7.55 0.37
N GLU A 190 -7.27 -7.59 -0.01
CA GLU A 190 -8.33 -8.29 0.75
C GLU A 190 -8.15 -9.82 0.74
N LYS A 191 -7.32 -10.38 -0.16
CA LYS A 191 -6.85 -11.78 -0.12
C LYS A 191 -5.84 -12.07 1.00
N VAL A 192 -5.23 -11.06 1.60
CA VAL A 192 -4.03 -11.22 2.47
C VAL A 192 -4.17 -10.56 3.83
N PHE A 193 -4.76 -9.36 3.89
CA PHE A 193 -4.95 -8.61 5.13
C PHE A 193 -6.42 -8.65 5.53
N PRO A 194 -6.74 -8.84 6.83
CA PRO A 194 -8.11 -8.73 7.30
C PRO A 194 -8.62 -7.28 7.12
N PRO A 195 -9.93 -7.05 6.95
CA PRO A 195 -10.48 -5.71 6.70
C PRO A 195 -10.04 -4.65 7.73
N ASP A 196 -9.97 -5.02 9.00
CA ASP A 196 -9.56 -4.12 10.09
C ASP A 196 -8.09 -3.68 10.01
N ASP A 197 -7.24 -4.39 9.25
CA ASP A 197 -5.84 -4.04 9.03
C ASP A 197 -5.64 -3.20 7.75
N ILE A 198 -6.70 -2.80 7.04
CA ILE A 198 -6.62 -1.98 5.82
C ILE A 198 -7.41 -0.67 5.97
N PHE A 199 -6.72 0.46 5.77
CA PHE A 199 -7.32 1.79 5.70
C PHE A 199 -7.40 2.27 4.25
N TYR A 200 -8.63 2.51 3.78
CA TYR A 200 -8.92 3.12 2.48
C TYR A 200 -9.39 4.55 2.66
N ASP A 201 -8.78 5.51 1.95
CA ASP A 201 -9.33 6.85 1.80
C ASP A 201 -8.97 7.50 0.46
N PHE A 202 -9.49 8.70 0.22
CA PHE A 202 -9.44 9.41 -1.06
C PHE A 202 -8.74 10.76 -0.91
N TYR A 203 -7.79 11.04 -1.81
CA TYR A 203 -7.00 12.28 -1.86
C TYR A 203 -7.88 13.53 -1.75
N GLU A 204 -9.04 13.52 -2.41
CA GLU A 204 -9.95 14.64 -2.51
C GLU A 204 -10.61 15.04 -1.18
N ARG A 205 -10.65 14.15 -0.17
CA ARG A 205 -11.27 14.43 1.15
C ARG A 205 -10.37 14.17 2.36
N PHE A 206 -9.21 13.52 2.18
CA PHE A 206 -8.34 13.09 3.28
C PHE A 206 -7.73 14.24 4.09
N PHE A 207 -7.53 15.42 3.48
CA PHE A 207 -6.89 16.58 4.12
C PHE A 207 -7.85 17.35 5.04
N THR A 208 -8.51 16.64 5.95
CA THR A 208 -9.43 17.20 6.95
C THR A 208 -9.13 16.64 8.35
N PRO A 209 -9.43 17.38 9.44
CA PRO A 209 -9.26 16.88 10.81
C PRO A 209 -9.99 15.55 11.06
N GLY A 210 -11.19 15.39 10.49
CA GLY A 210 -11.97 14.15 10.60
C GLY A 210 -11.28 12.94 9.97
N SER A 211 -10.84 13.04 8.70
CA SER A 211 -10.11 11.95 8.03
C SER A 211 -8.79 11.60 8.73
N TYR A 212 -8.06 12.61 9.25
CA TYR A 212 -6.83 12.34 9.99
C TYR A 212 -7.07 11.70 11.37
N SER A 213 -8.13 12.10 12.09
CA SER A 213 -8.57 11.43 13.32
C SER A 213 -8.98 9.97 13.06
N ASN A 214 -9.66 9.70 11.94
CA ASN A 214 -9.99 8.34 11.52
C ASN A 214 -8.75 7.48 11.30
N LEU A 215 -7.67 8.06 10.76
CA LEU A 215 -6.39 7.37 10.62
C LEU A 215 -5.73 7.09 11.98
N GLY A 216 -5.72 8.04 12.91
CA GLY A 216 -5.20 7.81 14.27
C GLY A 216 -5.92 6.66 14.98
N ARG A 217 -7.26 6.63 14.89
CA ARG A 217 -8.09 5.52 15.40
C ARG A 217 -7.83 4.20 14.70
N PHE A 218 -7.54 4.20 13.39
CA PHE A 218 -7.15 2.98 12.67
C PHE A 218 -5.77 2.45 13.10
N LEU A 219 -4.82 3.34 13.43
CA LEU A 219 -3.49 2.94 13.88
C LEU A 219 -3.44 2.53 15.37
N ASP A 220 -4.52 2.74 16.13
CA ASP A 220 -4.56 2.71 17.60
C ASP A 220 -3.58 3.71 18.25
N MET A 221 -3.40 4.89 17.64
CA MET A 221 -2.40 5.89 18.05
C MET A 221 -2.98 7.30 18.19
N GLU A 222 -2.56 8.01 19.23
CA GLU A 222 -2.72 9.46 19.31
C GLU A 222 -1.71 10.11 18.35
N LEU A 223 -2.21 10.87 17.38
CA LEU A 223 -1.38 11.55 16.38
C LEU A 223 -1.32 13.06 16.67
N GLU A 224 -0.11 13.62 16.60
CA GLU A 224 0.13 15.06 16.60
C GLU A 224 -0.69 15.77 15.52
N ASN A 225 -1.14 16.99 15.84
CA ASN A 225 -1.96 17.81 14.96
C ASN A 225 -1.25 18.01 13.60
N PRO A 226 -1.87 17.58 12.48
CA PRO A 226 -1.25 17.65 11.17
C PRO A 226 -1.28 19.09 10.64
N ASP A 227 -0.28 19.41 9.83
CA ASP A 227 -0.25 20.67 9.12
C ASP A 227 -0.99 20.53 7.77
N PHE A 228 -2.25 20.93 7.76
CA PHE A 228 -3.11 20.98 6.57
C PHE A 228 -2.77 22.14 5.62
N ALA A 229 -2.06 23.18 6.08
CA ALA A 229 -1.68 24.31 5.22
C ALA A 229 -0.48 23.97 4.32
N THR A 230 0.41 23.08 4.77
CA THR A 230 1.57 22.62 4.00
C THR A 230 1.17 21.79 2.78
N VAL A 231 1.25 22.38 1.58
CA VAL A 231 1.09 21.67 0.30
C VAL A 231 2.43 21.11 -0.17
N ARG A 232 2.62 19.78 -0.11
CA ARG A 232 3.81 19.09 -0.65
C ARG A 232 3.60 18.60 -2.09
N ASN A 233 4.66 18.59 -2.88
CA ASN A 233 4.66 18.16 -4.30
C ASN A 233 3.65 18.90 -5.20
N LYS A 234 3.40 20.18 -4.90
CA LYS A 234 2.63 21.11 -5.74
C LYS A 234 3.14 21.00 -7.18
N SER A 235 2.23 20.84 -8.13
CA SER A 235 2.63 20.84 -9.54
C SER A 235 3.11 22.24 -9.94
N LEU A 236 4.09 22.30 -10.83
CA LEU A 236 4.54 23.56 -11.44
C LEU A 236 3.54 24.07 -12.47
N GLU A 237 2.69 23.19 -13.00
CA GLU A 237 1.69 23.50 -14.01
C GLU A 237 0.28 23.26 -13.43
N LYS A 238 -0.61 24.22 -13.64
CA LYS A 238 -2.03 24.14 -13.23
C LYS A 238 -2.96 23.98 -14.43
N SER A 239 -2.45 23.53 -15.57
CA SER A 239 -3.27 23.23 -16.74
C SER A 239 -4.32 22.17 -16.39
N GLU A 240 -5.54 22.35 -16.88
CA GLU A 240 -6.58 21.33 -16.81
C GLU A 240 -6.35 20.26 -17.88
N VAL A 241 -6.85 19.05 -17.67
CA VAL A 241 -6.80 18.00 -18.69
C VAL A 241 -7.70 18.42 -19.87
N PRO A 242 -7.21 18.43 -21.12
CA PRO A 242 -8.05 18.74 -22.28
C PRO A 242 -9.31 17.86 -22.28
N PRO A 243 -10.53 18.40 -22.45
CA PRO A 243 -11.77 17.67 -22.20
C PRO A 243 -11.90 16.33 -22.93
N ASP A 244 -11.55 16.29 -24.22
CA ASP A 244 -11.59 15.04 -25.01
C ASP A 244 -10.56 14.00 -24.54
N LEU A 245 -9.40 14.45 -24.06
CA LEU A 245 -8.37 13.56 -23.49
C LEU A 245 -8.81 13.02 -22.12
N ALA A 246 -9.41 13.87 -21.28
CA ALA A 246 -10.01 13.48 -20.01
C ALA A 246 -11.09 12.42 -20.22
N LYS A 247 -11.99 12.63 -21.19
CA LYS A 247 -13.07 11.72 -21.58
C LYS A 247 -12.55 10.38 -22.10
N GLN A 248 -11.54 10.38 -22.96
CA GLN A 248 -10.91 9.15 -23.45
C GLN A 248 -10.21 8.38 -22.32
N ALA A 249 -9.47 9.06 -21.45
CA ALA A 249 -8.82 8.45 -20.29
C ALA A 249 -9.83 7.91 -19.26
N ALA A 250 -10.93 8.63 -19.02
CA ALA A 250 -12.00 8.19 -18.12
C ALA A 250 -12.69 6.92 -18.63
N ARG A 251 -12.94 6.83 -19.94
CA ARG A 251 -13.47 5.63 -20.61
C ARG A 251 -12.53 4.43 -20.47
N HIS A 252 -11.22 4.61 -20.65
CA HIS A 252 -10.22 3.55 -20.40
C HIS A 252 -10.28 3.02 -18.95
N TYR A 253 -10.52 3.90 -17.99
CA TYR A 253 -10.63 3.55 -16.56
C TYR A 253 -12.07 3.24 -16.09
N ALA A 254 -13.04 3.03 -16.99
CA ALA A 254 -14.45 2.83 -16.65
C ALA A 254 -14.72 1.60 -15.75
N GLN A 255 -13.84 0.59 -15.74
CA GLN A 255 -13.91 -0.51 -14.77
C GLN A 255 -13.54 -0.03 -13.35
N THR A 256 -12.44 0.71 -13.20
CA THR A 256 -12.03 1.29 -11.91
C THR A 256 -13.14 2.18 -11.33
N TYR A 257 -13.73 3.06 -12.15
CA TYR A 257 -14.84 3.92 -11.71
C TYR A 257 -16.06 3.10 -11.25
N ARG A 258 -16.53 2.13 -12.06
CA ARG A 258 -17.67 1.28 -11.66
C ARG A 258 -17.40 0.52 -10.36
N PHE A 259 -16.19 -0.05 -10.20
CA PHE A 259 -15.79 -0.74 -8.98
C PHE A 259 -15.81 0.18 -7.75
N ILE A 260 -15.20 1.37 -7.85
CA ILE A 260 -15.10 2.29 -6.71
C ILE A 260 -16.48 2.84 -6.30
N ARG A 261 -17.34 3.23 -7.25
CA ARG A 261 -18.72 3.62 -6.97
C ARG A 261 -19.49 2.50 -6.27
N HIS A 262 -19.36 1.26 -6.75
CA HIS A 262 -20.02 0.11 -6.13
C HIS A 262 -19.49 -0.19 -4.71
N ARG A 263 -18.17 -0.14 -4.50
CA ARG A 263 -17.51 -0.50 -3.23
C ARG A 263 -17.63 0.56 -2.14
N PHE A 264 -17.70 1.84 -2.51
CA PHE A 264 -17.64 2.97 -1.58
C PHE A 264 -18.89 3.87 -1.59
N GLY A 265 -19.77 3.79 -2.58
CA GLY A 265 -21.05 4.50 -2.63
C GLY A 265 -21.13 5.64 -3.64
N GLU A 266 -22.34 6.19 -3.78
CA GLU A 266 -22.68 7.20 -4.79
C GLU A 266 -21.92 8.53 -4.63
N GLN A 267 -21.52 8.90 -3.40
CA GLN A 267 -20.76 10.14 -3.16
C GLN A 267 -19.39 10.18 -3.86
N MET A 268 -18.93 9.05 -4.40
CA MET A 268 -17.74 9.02 -5.26
C MET A 268 -17.96 9.76 -6.59
N VAL A 269 -19.20 9.85 -7.08
CA VAL A 269 -19.58 10.56 -8.32
C VAL A 269 -19.30 12.06 -8.21
N ASP A 270 -19.60 12.67 -7.06
CA ASP A 270 -19.31 14.07 -6.79
C ASP A 270 -17.82 14.32 -6.53
N LEU A 271 -17.13 13.33 -5.94
CA LEU A 271 -15.75 13.43 -5.52
C LEU A 271 -14.75 13.38 -6.69
N TRP A 272 -15.04 12.59 -7.73
CA TRP A 272 -14.11 12.33 -8.83
C TRP A 272 -14.65 12.83 -10.18
N PRO A 273 -14.00 13.84 -10.82
CA PRO A 273 -14.50 14.45 -12.05
C PRO A 273 -14.66 13.47 -13.22
N GLY A 274 -13.93 12.36 -13.25
CA GLY A 274 -14.07 11.31 -14.27
C GLY A 274 -15.43 10.61 -14.32
N TYR A 275 -16.27 10.73 -13.28
CA TYR A 275 -17.67 10.26 -13.33
C TYR A 275 -18.62 11.20 -14.08
N ARG A 276 -18.17 12.37 -14.56
CA ARG A 276 -19.05 13.30 -15.29
C ARG A 276 -19.42 12.81 -16.71
N ASP A 277 -18.74 11.79 -17.25
CA ASP A 277 -19.10 11.18 -18.56
C ASP A 277 -18.63 9.70 -18.73
N PRO A 278 -19.06 8.75 -17.87
CA PRO A 278 -18.78 7.33 -18.05
C PRO A 278 -19.59 6.75 -19.22
N PRO A 279 -19.05 5.76 -19.95
CA PRO A 279 -19.80 5.10 -21.02
C PRO A 279 -21.03 4.38 -20.47
N ARG A 280 -22.20 4.60 -21.09
CA ARG A 280 -23.43 3.83 -20.83
C ARG A 280 -23.26 2.38 -21.28
N GLN A 281 -22.80 1.50 -20.39
CA GLN A 281 -22.92 0.05 -20.56
C GLN A 281 -23.24 -0.61 -19.21
N SER A 282 -24.15 -1.58 -19.26
CA SER A 282 -24.71 -2.30 -18.11
C SER A 282 -23.63 -2.96 -17.23
N PRO A 283 -23.88 -3.16 -15.92
CA PRO A 283 -22.94 -3.87 -15.06
C PRO A 283 -22.78 -5.32 -15.54
N PRO A 284 -21.55 -5.88 -15.54
CA PRO A 284 -21.37 -7.32 -15.67
C PRO A 284 -21.96 -8.03 -14.45
N ALA A 285 -22.57 -9.19 -14.65
CA ALA A 285 -23.14 -9.97 -13.56
C ALA A 285 -22.05 -10.42 -12.58
N VAL A 286 -22.21 -10.08 -11.30
CA VAL A 286 -21.33 -10.54 -10.21
C VAL A 286 -21.96 -11.77 -9.56
N PRO A 287 -21.26 -12.92 -9.48
CA PRO A 287 -21.77 -14.08 -8.75
C PRO A 287 -21.74 -13.85 -7.23
N GLY A 288 -22.82 -14.22 -6.53
CA GLY A 288 -22.82 -14.42 -5.08
C GLY A 288 -23.10 -13.20 -4.21
N SER A 289 -24.37 -12.80 -4.12
CA SER A 289 -24.85 -11.96 -3.01
C SER A 289 -24.89 -12.80 -1.72
N VAL A 290 -24.11 -12.42 -0.71
CA VAL A 290 -24.32 -12.86 0.68
C VAL A 290 -25.02 -11.74 1.44
N ALA A 291 -26.09 -12.08 2.15
CA ALA A 291 -27.06 -11.11 2.64
C ALA A 291 -26.64 -10.37 3.93
N GLY A 292 -26.94 -9.07 3.96
CA GLY A 292 -27.59 -8.43 5.11
C GLY A 292 -26.74 -8.09 6.34
N ILE A 293 -26.08 -6.93 6.33
CA ILE A 293 -25.77 -6.19 7.56
C ILE A 293 -26.90 -5.20 7.83
N ARG A 294 -27.67 -5.43 8.90
CA ARG A 294 -28.72 -4.50 9.36
C ARG A 294 -28.08 -3.23 9.93
N THR A 295 -28.43 -2.07 9.38
CA THR A 295 -28.11 -0.77 9.99
C THR A 295 -28.95 -0.54 11.25
N GLY A 296 -28.32 -0.01 12.30
CA GLY A 296 -28.95 0.19 13.60
C GLY A 296 -30.11 1.20 13.55
N ARG A 297 -31.24 0.85 14.18
CA ARG A 297 -32.40 1.75 14.32
C ARG A 297 -32.19 2.71 15.49
N ARG A 298 -32.65 3.95 15.34
CA ARG A 298 -32.52 5.02 16.35
C ARG A 298 -33.39 4.74 17.59
N LEU A 299 -32.93 5.22 18.75
CA LEU A 299 -33.68 5.26 20.00
C LEU A 299 -34.52 6.54 20.09
N HIS A 300 -35.77 6.42 20.52
CA HIS A 300 -36.54 7.36 21.36
C HIS A 300 -37.80 6.59 21.85
N PRO A 301 -38.56 7.06 22.87
CA PRO A 301 -38.88 6.16 23.97
C PRO A 301 -40.38 5.91 24.17
N ASP A 302 -40.64 5.09 25.21
CA ASP A 302 -41.75 5.20 26.17
C ASP A 302 -42.94 4.21 26.06
N THR A 303 -43.57 4.02 27.21
CA THR A 303 -44.81 3.29 27.54
C THR A 303 -44.74 1.77 27.75
N SER A 304 -44.50 1.41 29.01
CA SER A 304 -45.26 0.43 29.81
C SER A 304 -46.05 -0.71 29.13
N ARG A 305 -45.71 -1.96 29.48
CA ARG A 305 -46.60 -2.81 30.32
C ARG A 305 -45.91 -4.09 30.83
N SER A 306 -46.40 -4.52 32.00
CA SER A 306 -46.08 -5.75 32.73
C SER A 306 -46.24 -7.05 31.93
N ALA A 307 -45.40 -8.07 32.20
CA ALA A 307 -45.75 -9.16 33.14
C ALA A 307 -44.90 -10.44 32.99
N PHE A 308 -44.65 -11.09 34.14
CA PHE A 308 -44.47 -12.54 34.36
C PHE A 308 -43.25 -13.31 33.80
N CYS A 309 -42.52 -13.92 34.76
CA CYS A 309 -42.13 -15.34 34.89
C CYS A 309 -41.64 -16.17 33.68
N SER A 310 -40.72 -17.13 33.82
CA SER A 310 -39.82 -17.53 34.92
C SER A 310 -39.00 -18.76 34.51
N ARG A 311 -37.75 -18.90 34.99
CA ARG A 311 -36.92 -20.15 34.97
C ARG A 311 -36.59 -20.66 33.55
N GLY A 312 -35.46 -21.31 33.27
CA GLY A 312 -34.29 -21.71 34.05
C GLY A 312 -33.48 -22.78 33.27
N ARG A 313 -32.32 -23.20 33.81
CA ARG A 313 -31.43 -24.29 33.33
C ARG A 313 -30.48 -24.01 32.14
N ARG A 314 -29.23 -23.68 32.51
CA ARG A 314 -27.99 -24.25 31.93
C ARG A 314 -27.79 -25.70 32.47
N PRO A 315 -26.70 -26.42 32.15
CA PRO A 315 -26.12 -26.76 30.84
C PRO A 315 -25.90 -28.29 30.71
N ARG A 316 -25.28 -28.78 29.61
CA ARG A 316 -24.47 -30.02 29.65
C ARG A 316 -23.13 -29.84 28.93
N LYS A 317 -22.07 -30.38 29.56
CA LYS A 317 -20.71 -30.56 29.03
C LYS A 317 -20.51 -32.02 28.63
N PHE A 318 -19.69 -32.25 27.62
CA PHE A 318 -18.83 -33.43 27.33
C PHE A 318 -17.76 -32.83 26.40
N SER A 319 -16.46 -32.72 26.68
CA SER A 319 -15.46 -33.59 27.31
C SER A 319 -14.89 -34.68 26.38
N ASP A 320 -13.55 -34.66 26.31
CA ASP A 320 -12.61 -35.77 26.07
C ASP A 320 -12.27 -36.24 24.63
N SER A 321 -11.18 -35.65 24.12
CA SER A 321 -10.04 -36.34 23.48
C SER A 321 -9.40 -37.35 24.48
N PRO A 322 -8.54 -38.36 24.15
CA PRO A 322 -7.56 -38.35 23.04
C PRO A 322 -7.11 -39.71 22.42
N ARG A 323 -6.27 -39.63 21.35
CA ARG A 323 -5.07 -40.46 21.01
C ARG A 323 -4.55 -40.01 19.62
N ARG A 324 -3.31 -39.53 19.47
CA ARG A 324 -2.04 -40.28 19.34
C ARG A 324 -1.98 -41.28 18.17
N THR A 325 -1.34 -40.87 17.07
CA THR A 325 -0.37 -41.71 16.34
C THR A 325 0.74 -40.82 15.79
N ALA A 326 2.00 -41.18 16.03
CA ALA A 326 3.15 -40.60 15.34
C ALA A 326 3.61 -41.60 14.26
N CYS A 327 4.12 -41.11 13.14
CA CYS A 327 4.92 -41.92 12.23
C CYS A 327 6.06 -41.07 11.67
N ALA A 328 7.24 -41.66 11.54
CA ALA A 328 8.48 -40.97 11.23
C ALA A 328 9.19 -41.60 10.02
N LEU A 329 10.26 -40.94 9.58
CA LEU A 329 11.35 -41.46 8.76
C LEU A 329 11.07 -41.80 7.29
N ALA A 330 11.61 -40.94 6.42
CA ALA A 330 12.39 -41.40 5.27
C ALA A 330 13.58 -40.44 5.04
N ARG A 331 14.75 -40.76 5.62
CA ARG A 331 16.04 -40.22 5.15
C ARG A 331 16.62 -41.18 4.13
N ARG A 332 17.22 -40.67 3.05
CA ARG A 332 18.19 -41.44 2.24
C ARG A 332 19.46 -40.60 2.05
N ASN A 333 20.56 -41.07 2.63
CA ASN A 333 21.91 -40.67 2.27
C ASN A 333 22.43 -41.66 1.22
N THR A 334 23.09 -41.18 0.18
CA THR A 334 24.15 -41.92 -0.55
C THR A 334 25.17 -40.90 -1.06
N THR A 335 26.39 -40.98 -0.53
CA THR A 335 27.57 -40.18 -0.89
C THR A 335 28.41 -40.90 -1.99
N PRO A 336 29.48 -40.30 -2.55
CA PRO A 336 29.90 -40.51 -3.95
C PRO A 336 31.09 -41.49 -4.14
N PRO A 337 31.50 -41.77 -5.40
CA PRO A 337 32.85 -42.26 -5.70
C PRO A 337 33.89 -41.11 -5.76
N ALA A 338 35.18 -41.46 -5.65
CA ALA A 338 36.31 -40.54 -5.53
C ALA A 338 37.47 -40.82 -6.51
N GLY A 339 38.35 -39.83 -6.73
CA GLY A 339 39.59 -39.91 -7.53
C GLY A 339 39.37 -39.81 -9.05
N ARG A 340 40.33 -39.43 -9.93
CA ARG A 340 41.75 -39.00 -9.91
C ARG A 340 41.99 -38.20 -11.23
N SER A 341 42.99 -37.35 -11.48
CA SER A 341 44.10 -36.73 -10.71
C SER A 341 44.67 -35.52 -11.50
N PHE A 342 45.67 -34.82 -10.95
CA PHE A 342 46.69 -33.96 -11.60
C PHE A 342 46.79 -33.95 -13.15
N VAL A 343 46.83 -32.75 -13.74
CA VAL A 343 48.02 -32.15 -14.41
C VAL A 343 47.92 -30.62 -14.27
N GLY A 344 49.05 -29.93 -14.05
CA GLY A 344 49.16 -28.48 -14.27
C GLY A 344 50.36 -28.18 -15.16
N LEU A 345 50.28 -27.13 -15.98
CA LEU A 345 51.40 -26.53 -16.71
C LEU A 345 50.97 -25.21 -17.39
N ALA A 346 51.91 -24.26 -17.43
CA ALA A 346 51.84 -22.91 -18.03
C ALA A 346 50.87 -21.91 -17.36
#